data_AF-C6HYS2-F1
#
_entry.id   AF-C6HYS2-F1
#
_cell.length_a   1.000
_cell.length_b   1.000
_cell.length_c   1.000
_cell.angle_alpha   90.00
_cell.angle_beta   90.00
_cell.angle_gamma   90.00
#
_symmetry.space_group_name_H-M   'P 1'
#
loop_
_entity.id
_entity.type
_entity.pdbx_description
1 polymer ?
#
loop_
_entity_poly.entity_id
_entity_poly.type
_entity_poly.pdbx_seq_one_letter_code
_entity_poly.pdbx_strand_id
1 'polypeptide(L)'
;DSEEGLEMAEKVMGFIREEAEKTSLDLAKVHGPYPYFEGIGSPKRNSHLLTIAPTGTISMIADTSSGCEPEFSIIWYKNVMDGTHLPYTLEMFERVARKEGFWSDDLPALIVENHGSCRGLAQVPEKWQRTFATAHDIAPEWHVRMQAAFQKHIDAAVSKTINMPETATIGDVENAYMLAYQLGCKGITVYRDGSRSNQVLNLGSEKKGGKSLPGWGQRHSPGDLSRGVRVKITGKSGKSYVHLYFDEEKRPIEIFVTPAADHRERESAILFGRLGSLALQFGAPIEEVVGQFIKSHEEAGKLGSDPYAIAKAIGTILSKEGLTGESGMVIEVACPTCGGQVAFLEGCLKCMGSKKTGGSCGWSQC
;
A
#
# COMPACT_ATOMS: atom_id res chain seq x y z
N ASP A 1 -9.50 1.90 -23.86
CA ASP A 1 -10.95 2.07 -23.59
C ASP A 1 -11.72 2.07 -24.91
N SER A 2 -11.69 0.94 -25.62
CA SER A 2 -12.40 0.79 -26.91
C SER A 2 -12.90 -0.63 -27.08
N GLU A 3 -13.91 -0.83 -27.93
CA GLU A 3 -14.47 -2.14 -28.24
C GLU A 3 -13.42 -3.06 -28.86
N GLU A 4 -12.57 -2.54 -29.75
CA GLU A 4 -11.48 -3.31 -30.36
C GLU A 4 -10.49 -3.83 -29.31
N GLY A 5 -10.28 -3.07 -28.23
CA GLY A 5 -9.47 -3.50 -27.09
C GLY A 5 -10.11 -4.66 -26.31
N LEU A 6 -11.43 -4.63 -26.13
CA LEU A 6 -12.17 -5.72 -25.48
C LEU A 6 -12.15 -6.99 -26.35
N GLU A 7 -12.40 -6.85 -27.66
CA GLU A 7 -12.33 -7.95 -28.62
C GLU A 7 -10.94 -8.59 -28.65
N MET A 8 -9.89 -7.77 -28.60
CA MET A 8 -8.51 -8.27 -28.53
C MET A 8 -8.25 -9.05 -27.24
N ALA A 9 -8.74 -8.57 -26.10
CA ALA A 9 -8.60 -9.28 -24.83
C ALA A 9 -9.29 -10.66 -24.86
N GLU A 10 -10.52 -10.73 -25.39
CA GLU A 10 -11.24 -12.01 -25.56
C GLU A 10 -10.52 -12.93 -26.56
N LYS A 11 -10.00 -12.39 -27.66
CA LYS A 11 -9.25 -13.18 -28.65
C LYS A 11 -7.98 -13.80 -28.03
N VAL A 12 -7.20 -13.00 -27.32
CA VAL A 12 -5.95 -13.48 -26.67
C VAL A 12 -6.27 -14.53 -25.61
N MET A 13 -7.26 -14.26 -24.75
CA MET A 13 -7.60 -15.19 -23.69
C MET A 13 -8.33 -16.44 -24.16
N GLY A 14 -9.12 -16.33 -25.24
CA GLY A 14 -9.73 -17.47 -25.93
C GLY A 14 -8.65 -18.43 -26.43
N PHE A 15 -7.63 -17.91 -27.11
CA PHE A 15 -6.49 -18.72 -27.54
C PHE A 15 -5.77 -19.41 -26.37
N ILE A 16 -5.47 -18.67 -25.28
CA ILE A 16 -4.82 -19.25 -24.09
C ILE A 16 -5.70 -20.35 -23.46
N ARG A 17 -7.01 -20.14 -23.41
CA ARG A 17 -7.98 -21.11 -22.88
C ARG A 17 -8.00 -22.39 -23.69
N GLU A 18 -8.10 -22.28 -25.01
CA GLU A 18 -8.13 -23.43 -25.92
C GLU A 18 -6.87 -24.29 -25.77
N GLU A 19 -5.69 -23.67 -25.77
CA GLU A 19 -4.42 -24.39 -25.64
C GLU A 19 -4.24 -24.99 -24.23
N ALA A 20 -4.68 -24.30 -23.17
CA ALA A 20 -4.65 -24.85 -21.81
C ALA A 20 -5.58 -26.07 -21.66
N GLU A 21 -6.78 -26.02 -22.25
CA GLU A 21 -7.72 -27.14 -22.22
C GLU A 21 -7.21 -28.34 -23.00
N LYS A 22 -6.73 -28.11 -24.23
CA LYS A 22 -6.12 -29.15 -25.06
C LYS A 22 -4.96 -29.83 -24.34
N THR A 23 -4.05 -29.05 -23.76
CA THR A 23 -2.90 -29.57 -23.01
C THR A 23 -3.35 -30.42 -21.82
N SER A 24 -4.36 -29.96 -21.05
CA SER A 24 -4.85 -30.71 -19.90
C SER A 24 -5.57 -32.01 -20.30
N LEU A 25 -6.24 -32.04 -21.46
CA LEU A 25 -6.82 -33.26 -22.03
C LEU A 25 -5.75 -34.26 -22.47
N ASP A 26 -4.69 -33.78 -23.12
CA ASP A 26 -3.59 -34.65 -23.56
C ASP A 26 -2.83 -35.25 -22.37
N LEU A 27 -2.59 -34.46 -21.32
CA LEU A 27 -2.02 -34.97 -20.06
C LEU A 27 -2.91 -36.01 -19.38
N ALA A 28 -4.24 -35.89 -19.50
CA ALA A 28 -5.16 -36.85 -18.91
C ALA A 28 -5.13 -38.21 -19.64
N LYS A 29 -4.85 -38.24 -20.95
CA LYS A 29 -4.67 -39.50 -21.69
C LYS A 29 -3.48 -40.30 -21.20
N VAL A 30 -2.42 -39.62 -20.76
CA VAL A 30 -1.18 -40.24 -20.29
C VAL A 30 -1.24 -40.58 -18.80
N HIS A 31 -1.79 -39.68 -17.98
CA HIS A 31 -1.70 -39.77 -16.52
C HIS A 31 -3.04 -40.05 -15.82
N GLY A 32 -4.12 -40.17 -16.58
CA GLY A 32 -5.49 -40.17 -16.07
C GLY A 32 -6.00 -38.76 -15.70
N PRO A 33 -7.33 -38.58 -15.59
CA PRO A 33 -7.93 -37.34 -15.14
C PRO A 33 -7.55 -37.00 -13.67
N TYR A 34 -7.90 -35.80 -13.21
CA TYR A 34 -7.71 -35.45 -11.79
C TYR A 34 -8.51 -36.39 -10.87
N PRO A 35 -8.03 -36.67 -9.63
CA PRO A 35 -8.60 -37.71 -8.76
C PRO A 35 -10.10 -37.55 -8.41
N TYR A 36 -10.61 -36.32 -8.40
CA TYR A 36 -11.99 -35.99 -8.03
C TYR A 36 -12.91 -35.80 -9.24
N PHE A 37 -12.56 -36.36 -10.40
CA PHE A 37 -13.42 -36.28 -11.59
C PHE A 37 -14.59 -37.27 -11.48
N GLU A 38 -15.81 -36.74 -11.31
CA GLU A 38 -17.03 -37.54 -11.12
C GLU A 38 -17.75 -37.88 -12.44
N GLY A 39 -17.11 -37.66 -13.59
CA GLY A 39 -17.72 -37.94 -14.91
C GLY A 39 -18.53 -36.78 -15.50
N ILE A 40 -18.57 -35.62 -14.85
CA ILE A 40 -19.25 -34.42 -15.36
C ILE A 40 -18.25 -33.58 -16.17
N GLY A 41 -18.53 -33.41 -17.47
CA GLY A 41 -17.67 -32.66 -18.39
C GLY A 41 -16.54 -33.51 -18.99
N SER A 42 -15.49 -32.86 -19.47
CA SER A 42 -14.36 -33.56 -20.10
C SER A 42 -13.34 -34.06 -19.06
N PRO A 43 -12.78 -35.28 -19.21
CA PRO A 43 -11.82 -35.85 -18.28
C PRO A 43 -10.44 -35.17 -18.40
N LYS A 44 -10.31 -33.96 -17.87
CA LYS A 44 -9.08 -33.15 -17.89
C LYS A 44 -8.11 -33.58 -16.78
N ARG A 45 -6.82 -33.27 -16.94
CA ARG A 45 -5.79 -33.56 -15.91
C ARG A 45 -5.88 -32.60 -14.73
N ASN A 46 -6.36 -31.39 -14.96
CA ASN A 46 -6.45 -30.32 -13.97
C ASN A 46 -7.92 -29.87 -13.85
N SER A 47 -8.39 -29.63 -12.62
CA SER A 47 -9.77 -29.19 -12.39
C SER A 47 -10.00 -27.74 -12.82
N HIS A 48 -9.00 -26.88 -12.64
CA HIS A 48 -8.96 -25.48 -13.07
C HIS A 48 -7.64 -25.22 -13.79
N LEU A 49 -7.67 -24.38 -14.82
CA LEU A 49 -6.54 -24.16 -15.71
C LEU A 49 -5.98 -22.76 -15.59
N LEU A 50 -6.86 -21.76 -15.52
CA LEU A 50 -6.46 -20.36 -15.65
C LEU A 50 -6.88 -19.48 -14.48
N THR A 51 -5.98 -18.57 -14.13
CA THR A 51 -6.14 -17.48 -13.16
C THR A 51 -5.24 -16.31 -13.57
N ILE A 52 -5.67 -15.07 -13.32
CA ILE A 52 -4.80 -13.89 -13.53
C ILE A 52 -4.42 -13.35 -12.16
N ALA A 53 -3.20 -13.64 -11.74
CA ALA A 53 -2.63 -13.16 -10.49
C ALA A 53 -1.91 -11.80 -10.68
N PRO A 54 -1.66 -11.05 -9.59
CA PRO A 54 -0.75 -9.90 -9.64
C PRO A 54 0.63 -10.34 -10.13
N THR A 55 1.24 -9.57 -11.03
CA THR A 55 2.53 -9.92 -11.63
C THR A 55 3.62 -8.88 -11.37
N GLY A 56 3.44 -7.96 -10.40
CA GLY A 56 4.32 -6.81 -10.18
C GLY A 56 5.83 -7.09 -10.28
N THR A 57 6.36 -8.06 -9.52
CA THR A 57 7.80 -8.38 -9.58
C THR A 57 8.21 -9.06 -10.88
N ILE A 58 7.40 -10.00 -11.40
CA ILE A 58 7.78 -10.80 -12.58
C ILE A 58 7.59 -10.03 -13.89
N SER A 59 6.67 -9.07 -13.94
CA SER A 59 6.49 -8.18 -15.08
C SER A 59 7.66 -7.22 -15.22
N MET A 60 8.26 -6.79 -14.09
CA MET A 60 9.51 -6.03 -14.10
C MET A 60 10.69 -6.83 -14.63
N ILE A 61 10.77 -8.13 -14.30
CA ILE A 61 11.83 -9.03 -14.83
C ILE A 61 11.64 -9.24 -16.34
N ALA A 62 10.39 -9.39 -16.78
CA ALA A 62 10.04 -9.60 -18.18
C ALA A 62 10.00 -8.32 -19.03
N ASP A 63 10.14 -7.15 -18.39
CA ASP A 63 9.96 -5.82 -18.99
C ASP A 63 8.62 -5.67 -19.73
N THR A 64 7.53 -6.02 -19.03
CA THR A 64 6.15 -5.91 -19.53
C THR A 64 5.24 -5.21 -18.53
N SER A 65 4.04 -4.84 -19.00
CA SER A 65 2.97 -4.40 -18.10
C SER A 65 2.55 -5.50 -17.11
N SER A 66 2.03 -5.09 -15.95
CA SER A 66 1.65 -6.01 -14.88
C SER A 66 0.28 -6.65 -15.16
N GLY A 67 0.27 -7.86 -15.70
CA GLY A 67 -0.92 -8.69 -15.82
C GLY A 67 -1.86 -8.17 -16.90
N CYS A 68 -3.03 -7.68 -16.50
CA CYS A 68 -3.99 -7.02 -17.39
C CYS A 68 -4.27 -5.56 -16.98
N GLU A 69 -3.31 -4.95 -16.29
CA GLU A 69 -3.37 -3.54 -15.93
C GLU A 69 -2.95 -2.64 -17.10
N PRO A 70 -3.62 -1.49 -17.32
CA PRO A 70 -3.07 -0.44 -18.14
C PRO A 70 -1.83 0.15 -17.46
N GLU A 71 -0.99 0.83 -18.24
CA GLU A 71 0.12 1.58 -17.68
C GLU A 71 -0.38 2.63 -16.70
N PHE A 72 0.24 2.70 -15.52
CA PHE A 72 -0.14 3.71 -14.52
C PHE A 72 0.30 5.11 -14.95
N SER A 73 1.47 5.19 -15.58
CA SER A 73 2.05 6.41 -16.13
C SER A 73 2.95 6.08 -17.31
N ILE A 74 2.98 6.95 -18.33
CA ILE A 74 3.97 6.87 -19.41
C ILE A 74 5.38 7.19 -18.89
N ILE A 75 5.47 8.07 -17.88
CA ILE A 75 6.73 8.51 -17.28
C ILE A 75 6.60 8.54 -15.76
N TRP A 76 7.46 7.83 -15.07
CA TRP A 76 7.47 7.80 -13.61
C TRP A 76 8.90 7.87 -13.08
N TYR A 77 9.05 8.33 -11.84
CA TYR A 77 10.36 8.49 -11.22
C TYR A 77 10.56 7.44 -10.15
N LYS A 78 11.69 6.74 -10.23
CA LYS A 78 12.15 5.87 -9.15
C LYS A 78 12.97 6.68 -8.16
N ASN A 79 12.58 6.64 -6.89
CA ASN A 79 13.44 7.09 -5.80
C ASN A 79 14.55 6.05 -5.61
N VAL A 80 15.79 6.41 -5.94
CA VAL A 80 16.98 5.62 -5.57
C VAL A 80 17.51 6.09 -4.22
N MET A 81 18.26 5.22 -3.54
CA MET A 81 18.70 5.39 -2.14
C MET A 81 19.41 6.73 -1.86
N ASP A 82 19.99 7.35 -2.87
CA ASP A 82 20.72 8.64 -2.75
C ASP A 82 19.82 9.87 -2.97
N GLY A 83 18.50 9.73 -2.94
CA GLY A 83 17.55 10.82 -3.19
C GLY A 83 17.50 11.29 -4.65
N THR A 84 18.15 10.56 -5.55
CA THR A 84 18.07 10.84 -6.99
C THR A 84 16.77 10.26 -7.55
N HIS A 85 16.10 11.01 -8.42
CA HIS A 85 14.92 10.56 -9.14
C HIS A 85 15.36 10.08 -10.53
N LEU A 86 15.33 8.76 -10.78
CA LEU A 86 15.61 8.21 -12.10
C LEU A 86 14.32 8.19 -12.92
N PRO A 87 14.22 8.95 -14.03
CA PRO A 87 13.06 8.90 -14.91
C PRO A 87 13.04 7.56 -15.66
N TYR A 88 11.92 6.86 -15.53
CA TYR A 88 11.57 5.74 -16.39
C TYR A 88 10.51 6.21 -17.37
N THR A 89 10.83 6.12 -18.66
CA THR A 89 9.90 6.42 -19.76
C THR A 89 9.51 5.10 -20.41
N LEU A 90 8.22 4.95 -20.74
CA LEU A 90 7.76 3.84 -21.56
C LEU A 90 8.48 3.86 -22.92
N GLU A 91 9.41 2.94 -23.14
CA GLU A 91 10.29 2.93 -24.33
C GLU A 91 9.50 2.97 -25.64
N MET A 92 8.37 2.25 -25.68
CA MET A 92 7.49 2.22 -26.86
C MET A 92 6.89 3.58 -27.18
N PHE A 93 6.55 4.40 -26.18
CA PHE A 93 6.06 5.76 -26.39
C PHE A 93 7.16 6.65 -26.96
N GLU A 94 8.34 6.65 -26.35
CA GLU A 94 9.48 7.44 -26.81
C GLU A 94 9.88 7.08 -28.25
N ARG A 95 9.97 5.78 -28.55
CA ARG A 95 10.31 5.30 -29.89
C ARG A 95 9.32 5.78 -30.95
N VAL A 96 8.03 5.72 -30.66
CA VAL A 96 6.97 6.20 -31.56
C VAL A 96 7.04 7.72 -31.71
N ALA A 97 7.18 8.44 -30.61
CA ALA A 97 7.27 9.90 -30.61
C ALA A 97 8.44 10.42 -31.42
N ARG A 98 9.62 9.79 -31.30
CA ARG A 98 10.80 10.14 -32.10
C ARG A 98 10.61 9.81 -33.57
N LYS A 99 10.03 8.64 -33.88
CA LYS A 99 9.78 8.20 -35.25
C LYS A 99 8.77 9.09 -35.98
N GLU A 100 7.70 9.50 -35.30
CA GLU A 100 6.61 10.29 -35.85
C GLU A 100 6.85 11.81 -35.70
N GLY A 101 7.98 12.20 -35.10
CA GLY A 101 8.44 13.59 -35.04
C GLY A 101 7.74 14.49 -34.03
N PHE A 102 7.05 13.93 -33.03
CA PHE A 102 6.39 14.69 -31.96
C PHE A 102 7.12 14.63 -30.61
N TRP A 103 8.29 13.99 -30.57
CA TRP A 103 9.15 14.05 -29.39
C TRP A 103 9.81 15.42 -29.26
N SER A 104 9.72 16.01 -28.07
CA SER A 104 10.44 17.21 -27.66
C SER A 104 11.10 16.97 -26.30
N ASP A 105 12.13 17.74 -25.97
CA ASP A 105 12.86 17.57 -24.69
C ASP A 105 12.02 17.93 -23.46
N ASP A 106 10.95 18.73 -23.64
CA ASP A 106 10.00 19.14 -22.61
C ASP A 106 8.78 18.20 -22.49
N LEU A 107 8.49 17.37 -23.50
CA LEU A 107 7.37 16.42 -23.48
C LEU A 107 7.37 15.52 -22.23
N PRO A 108 8.51 15.00 -21.75
CA PRO A 108 8.54 14.24 -20.50
C PRO A 108 8.00 14.99 -19.28
N ALA A 109 8.38 16.26 -19.13
CA ALA A 109 7.92 17.09 -18.02
C ALA A 109 6.41 17.36 -18.12
N LEU A 110 5.92 17.66 -19.33
CA LEU A 110 4.50 17.90 -19.59
C LEU A 110 3.63 16.68 -19.28
N ILE A 111 4.11 15.46 -19.58
CA ILE A 111 3.41 14.23 -19.24
C ILE A 111 3.33 14.05 -17.71
N VAL A 112 4.43 14.31 -16.99
CA VAL A 112 4.47 14.20 -15.53
C VAL A 112 3.54 15.21 -14.88
N GLU A 113 3.56 16.46 -15.33
CA GLU A 113 2.63 17.52 -14.89
C GLU A 113 1.16 17.15 -15.18
N ASN A 114 0.92 16.42 -16.26
CA ASN A 114 -0.38 15.88 -16.65
C ASN A 114 -0.66 14.49 -16.02
N HIS A 115 -0.22 14.27 -14.78
CA HIS A 115 -0.45 13.04 -14.02
C HIS A 115 0.01 11.76 -14.72
N GLY A 116 1.09 11.84 -15.49
CA GLY A 116 1.64 10.70 -16.22
C GLY A 116 0.99 10.39 -17.56
N SER A 117 -0.02 11.17 -17.97
CA SER A 117 -0.80 10.95 -19.18
C SER A 117 -0.34 11.82 -20.35
N CYS A 118 -0.44 11.28 -21.57
CA CYS A 118 -0.29 12.06 -22.79
C CYS A 118 -1.61 12.61 -23.35
N ARG A 119 -2.77 12.19 -22.81
CA ARG A 119 -4.08 12.69 -23.25
C ARG A 119 -4.25 14.16 -22.90
N GLY A 120 -4.79 14.93 -23.85
CA GLY A 120 -4.98 16.38 -23.72
C GLY A 120 -3.74 17.22 -24.07
N LEU A 121 -2.57 16.61 -24.28
CA LEU A 121 -1.37 17.34 -24.69
C LEU A 121 -1.41 17.66 -26.19
N ALA A 122 -1.47 18.95 -26.54
CA ALA A 122 -1.61 19.41 -27.93
C ALA A 122 -0.50 18.91 -28.88
N GLN A 123 0.72 18.70 -28.36
CA GLN A 123 1.84 18.21 -29.15
C GLN A 123 1.80 16.72 -29.45
N VAL A 124 0.98 15.94 -28.73
CA VAL A 124 0.82 14.50 -28.97
C VAL A 124 -0.34 14.29 -29.94
N PRO A 125 -0.16 13.66 -31.10
CA PRO A 125 -1.26 13.40 -32.03
C PRO A 125 -2.37 12.57 -31.40
N GLU A 126 -3.64 12.88 -31.72
CA GLU A 126 -4.84 12.25 -31.13
C GLU A 126 -4.79 10.72 -31.16
N LYS A 127 -4.31 10.14 -32.26
CA LYS A 127 -4.09 8.70 -32.40
C LYS A 127 -3.26 8.13 -31.24
N TRP A 128 -2.15 8.79 -30.91
CA TRP A 128 -1.22 8.34 -29.88
C TRP A 128 -1.73 8.66 -28.47
N GLN A 129 -2.48 9.74 -28.30
CA GLN A 129 -3.23 9.99 -27.05
C GLN A 129 -4.23 8.86 -26.76
N ARG A 130 -4.91 8.33 -27.78
CA ARG A 130 -5.83 7.21 -27.63
C ARG A 130 -5.10 5.91 -27.29
N THR A 131 -3.96 5.64 -27.94
CA THR A 131 -3.18 4.40 -27.76
C THR A 131 -2.45 4.33 -26.42
N PHE A 132 -1.80 5.41 -25.99
CA PHE A 132 -0.99 5.45 -24.77
C PHE A 132 -1.77 6.01 -23.57
N ALA A 133 -3.03 5.59 -23.47
CA ALA A 133 -3.88 5.91 -22.34
C ALA A 133 -3.36 5.25 -21.06
N THR A 134 -3.32 5.99 -19.97
CA THR A 134 -2.92 5.48 -18.65
C THR A 134 -4.13 5.05 -17.83
N ALA A 135 -3.87 4.47 -16.65
CA ALA A 135 -4.90 4.00 -15.74
C ALA A 135 -5.91 5.09 -15.35
N HIS A 136 -5.45 6.34 -15.19
CA HIS A 136 -6.28 7.47 -14.80
C HIS A 136 -7.08 8.08 -15.96
N ASP A 137 -6.64 7.84 -17.20
CA ASP A 137 -7.36 8.27 -18.40
C ASP A 137 -8.63 7.44 -18.66
N ILE A 138 -8.64 6.20 -18.16
CA ILE A 138 -9.66 5.20 -18.49
C ILE A 138 -10.80 5.31 -17.47
N ALA A 139 -12.02 5.51 -17.97
CA ALA A 139 -13.19 5.57 -17.10
C ALA A 139 -13.40 4.23 -16.35
N PRO A 140 -13.93 4.25 -15.11
CA PRO A 140 -14.08 3.04 -14.30
C PRO A 140 -14.89 1.94 -14.99
N GLU A 141 -15.93 2.31 -15.74
CA GLU A 141 -16.72 1.38 -16.55
C GLU A 141 -15.86 0.57 -17.52
N TRP A 142 -14.94 1.22 -18.24
CA TRP A 142 -14.05 0.56 -19.20
C TRP A 142 -13.04 -0.37 -18.52
N HIS A 143 -12.56 -0.02 -17.33
CA HIS A 143 -11.73 -0.94 -16.53
C HIS A 143 -12.52 -2.21 -16.18
N VAL A 144 -13.79 -2.07 -15.77
CA VAL A 144 -14.65 -3.21 -15.41
C VAL A 144 -14.98 -4.06 -16.64
N ARG A 145 -15.35 -3.43 -17.76
CA ARG A 145 -15.62 -4.13 -19.03
C ARG A 145 -14.40 -4.91 -19.52
N MET A 146 -13.21 -4.31 -19.42
CA MET A 146 -11.97 -5.01 -19.74
C MET A 146 -11.75 -6.21 -18.82
N GLN A 147 -11.93 -6.06 -17.50
CA GLN A 147 -11.83 -7.18 -16.57
C GLN A 147 -12.81 -8.31 -16.93
N ALA A 148 -14.05 -7.96 -17.29
CA ALA A 148 -15.08 -8.93 -17.69
C ALA A 148 -14.69 -9.69 -18.96
N ALA A 149 -14.13 -9.01 -19.95
CA ALA A 149 -13.61 -9.63 -21.18
C ALA A 149 -12.57 -10.72 -20.84
N PHE A 150 -11.60 -10.43 -19.97
CA PHE A 150 -10.66 -11.43 -19.48
C PHE A 150 -11.36 -12.55 -18.68
N GLN A 151 -12.30 -12.21 -17.80
CA GLN A 151 -12.95 -13.16 -16.90
C GLN A 151 -13.70 -14.29 -17.63
N LYS A 152 -14.27 -14.02 -18.82
CA LYS A 152 -14.99 -15.02 -19.64
C LYS A 152 -14.20 -16.30 -19.91
N HIS A 153 -12.87 -16.23 -19.92
CA HIS A 153 -11.99 -17.34 -20.25
C HIS A 153 -11.25 -17.93 -19.03
N ILE A 154 -11.48 -17.38 -17.84
CA ILE A 154 -10.74 -17.71 -16.61
C ILE A 154 -11.59 -18.55 -15.66
N ASP A 155 -11.05 -19.68 -15.16
CA ASP A 155 -11.75 -20.56 -14.21
C ASP A 155 -11.82 -19.97 -12.80
N ALA A 156 -10.73 -19.36 -12.36
CA ALA A 156 -10.66 -18.64 -11.09
C ALA A 156 -11.07 -17.16 -11.27
N ALA A 157 -10.39 -16.24 -10.58
CA ALA A 157 -10.66 -14.80 -10.66
C ALA A 157 -9.57 -14.05 -11.44
N VAL A 158 -9.87 -12.80 -11.77
CA VAL A 158 -8.94 -11.85 -12.38
C VAL A 158 -8.53 -10.81 -11.33
N SER A 159 -7.24 -10.72 -11.04
CA SER A 159 -6.70 -9.66 -10.17
C SER A 159 -6.38 -8.42 -11.00
N LYS A 160 -7.39 -7.57 -11.17
CA LYS A 160 -7.28 -6.27 -11.86
C LYS A 160 -7.81 -5.16 -10.97
N THR A 161 -7.16 -4.00 -11.05
CA THR A 161 -7.50 -2.78 -10.32
C THR A 161 -8.33 -1.84 -11.18
N ILE A 162 -9.48 -1.44 -10.65
CA ILE A 162 -10.33 -0.38 -11.20
C ILE A 162 -9.86 0.92 -10.56
N ASN A 163 -9.04 1.68 -11.29
CA ASN A 163 -8.52 2.96 -10.84
C ASN A 163 -9.59 4.04 -11.01
N MET A 164 -9.83 4.80 -9.94
CA MET A 164 -10.82 5.88 -9.88
C MET A 164 -10.17 7.18 -9.40
N PRO A 165 -10.63 8.34 -9.89
CA PRO A 165 -10.13 9.64 -9.42
C PRO A 165 -10.48 9.89 -7.95
N GLU A 166 -9.77 10.81 -7.29
CA GLU A 166 -10.02 11.20 -5.90
C GLU A 166 -11.47 11.67 -5.68
N THR A 167 -12.06 12.30 -6.71
CA THR A 167 -13.43 12.81 -6.74
C THR A 167 -14.51 11.74 -6.89
N ALA A 168 -14.14 10.47 -7.09
CA ALA A 168 -15.11 9.40 -7.24
C ALA A 168 -15.98 9.25 -5.98
N THR A 169 -17.28 9.15 -6.20
CA THR A 169 -18.30 9.08 -5.16
C THR A 169 -18.54 7.64 -4.71
N ILE A 170 -19.29 7.47 -3.62
CA ILE A 170 -19.78 6.16 -3.19
C ILE A 170 -20.62 5.51 -4.29
N GLY A 171 -21.44 6.29 -5.00
CA GLY A 171 -22.26 5.80 -6.10
C GLY A 171 -21.42 5.29 -7.27
N ASP A 172 -20.30 5.94 -7.60
CA ASP A 172 -19.39 5.47 -8.65
C ASP A 172 -18.76 4.12 -8.29
N VAL A 173 -18.41 3.93 -7.02
CA VAL A 173 -17.87 2.68 -6.50
C VAL A 173 -18.94 1.58 -6.56
N GLU A 174 -20.16 1.87 -6.07
CA GLU A 174 -21.30 0.95 -6.12
C GLU A 174 -21.59 0.52 -7.56
N ASN A 175 -21.65 1.46 -8.49
CA ASN A 175 -21.87 1.19 -9.91
C ASN A 175 -20.81 0.26 -10.50
N ALA A 176 -19.53 0.42 -10.14
CA ALA A 176 -18.48 -0.48 -10.59
C ALA A 176 -18.66 -1.92 -10.07
N TYR A 177 -19.05 -2.08 -8.79
CA TYR A 177 -19.37 -3.40 -8.23
C TYR A 177 -20.59 -4.03 -8.90
N MET A 178 -21.65 -3.26 -9.10
CA MET A 178 -22.89 -3.74 -9.72
C MET A 178 -22.67 -4.12 -11.19
N LEU A 179 -21.91 -3.32 -11.93
CA LEU A 179 -21.53 -3.63 -13.31
C LEU A 179 -20.68 -4.90 -13.38
N ALA A 180 -19.69 -5.04 -12.49
CA ALA A 180 -18.86 -6.25 -12.44
C ALA A 180 -19.71 -7.50 -12.17
N TYR A 181 -20.67 -7.41 -11.24
CA TYR A 181 -21.62 -8.48 -10.97
C TYR A 181 -22.48 -8.83 -12.20
N GLN A 182 -23.05 -7.82 -12.85
CA GLN A 182 -23.88 -8.00 -14.06
C GLN A 182 -23.10 -8.64 -15.22
N LEU A 183 -21.81 -8.32 -15.36
CA LEU A 183 -20.93 -8.86 -16.39
C LEU A 183 -20.31 -10.22 -16.02
N GLY A 184 -20.62 -10.78 -14.85
CA GLY A 184 -20.14 -12.11 -14.42
C GLY A 184 -18.71 -12.12 -13.88
N CYS A 185 -18.17 -10.98 -13.43
CA CYS A 185 -16.91 -10.93 -12.71
C CYS A 185 -17.00 -11.67 -11.38
N LYS A 186 -16.02 -12.53 -11.09
CA LYS A 186 -15.99 -13.32 -9.84
C LYS A 186 -15.39 -12.56 -8.65
N GLY A 187 -14.76 -11.43 -8.93
CA GLY A 187 -14.19 -10.51 -7.96
C GLY A 187 -13.88 -9.18 -8.63
N ILE A 188 -13.56 -8.16 -7.85
CA ILE A 188 -13.20 -6.82 -8.35
C ILE A 188 -12.39 -6.12 -7.27
N THR A 189 -11.39 -5.34 -7.69
CA THR A 189 -10.60 -4.49 -6.79
C THR A 189 -10.74 -3.05 -7.23
N VAL A 190 -11.26 -2.19 -6.36
CA VAL A 190 -11.37 -0.75 -6.62
C VAL A 190 -10.27 0.00 -5.86
N TYR A 191 -9.57 0.89 -6.57
CA TYR A 191 -8.65 1.85 -5.99
C TYR A 191 -9.08 3.27 -6.34
N ARG A 192 -9.49 4.03 -5.32
CA ARG A 192 -9.76 5.46 -5.44
C ARG A 192 -8.49 6.23 -5.08
N ASP A 193 -8.07 7.14 -5.95
CA ASP A 193 -6.89 7.97 -5.70
C ASP A 193 -7.04 8.77 -4.40
N GLY A 194 -5.92 8.99 -3.70
CA GLY A 194 -5.88 9.63 -2.37
C GLY A 194 -6.46 8.78 -1.22
N SER A 195 -7.00 7.58 -1.45
CA SER A 195 -7.60 6.74 -0.38
C SER A 195 -6.60 6.01 0.51
N ARG A 196 -5.29 6.12 0.25
CA ARG A 196 -4.19 5.57 1.06
C ARG A 196 -3.10 6.62 1.24
N SER A 197 -2.50 6.67 2.43
CA SER A 197 -1.43 7.62 2.79
C SER A 197 -0.09 7.34 2.10
N ASN A 198 0.22 6.07 1.80
CA ASN A 198 1.45 5.67 1.11
C ASN A 198 1.12 5.15 -0.30
N GLN A 199 1.48 5.93 -1.32
CA GLN A 199 1.42 5.51 -2.73
C GLN A 199 2.77 4.91 -3.13
N VAL A 200 2.78 3.68 -3.64
CA VAL A 200 4.00 2.96 -4.06
C VAL A 200 4.53 3.50 -5.40
N LEU A 201 3.65 4.06 -6.23
CA LEU A 201 3.97 4.73 -7.48
C LEU A 201 3.77 6.23 -7.30
N ASN A 202 4.87 6.98 -7.23
CA ASN A 202 4.82 8.44 -7.14
C ASN A 202 4.90 9.04 -8.54
N LEU A 203 3.90 9.81 -8.93
CA LEU A 203 3.87 10.59 -10.18
C LEU A 203 4.76 11.84 -10.14
N GLY A 204 5.82 11.85 -9.32
CA GLY A 204 6.78 12.95 -9.21
C GLY A 204 6.25 14.25 -8.60
N SER A 205 4.93 14.43 -8.43
CA SER A 205 4.35 15.63 -7.83
C SER A 205 3.90 15.38 -6.39
N GLU A 206 4.80 15.57 -5.42
CA GLU A 206 4.38 15.73 -4.02
C GLU A 206 3.54 17.02 -3.89
N LYS A 207 2.25 16.89 -3.54
CA LYS A 207 1.47 18.00 -2.99
C LYS A 207 2.09 18.36 -1.64
N LYS A 208 2.89 19.44 -1.62
CA LYS A 208 3.45 20.07 -0.41
C LYS A 208 2.33 20.56 0.51
N GLY A 209 1.88 19.70 1.42
CA GLY A 209 0.85 20.03 2.42
C GLY A 209 1.19 19.64 3.86
N GLY A 210 2.30 18.95 4.11
CA GLY A 210 2.82 18.69 5.45
C GLY A 210 4.12 19.47 5.66
N LYS A 211 4.30 20.10 6.82
CA LYS A 211 5.61 20.65 7.20
C LYS A 211 6.63 19.51 7.09
N SER A 212 7.61 19.66 6.18
CA SER A 212 8.67 18.67 6.00
C SER A 212 9.37 18.42 7.33
N LEU A 213 9.50 17.17 7.74
CA LEU A 213 10.40 16.81 8.83
C LEU A 213 11.81 17.31 8.46
N PRO A 214 12.60 17.82 9.42
CA PRO A 214 13.99 18.17 9.16
C PRO A 214 14.72 16.96 8.56
N GLY A 215 15.64 17.22 7.62
CA GLY A 215 16.46 16.16 7.03
C GLY A 215 17.27 15.42 8.10
N TRP A 216 17.72 14.20 7.77
CA TRP A 216 18.55 13.38 8.65
C TRP A 216 19.69 14.21 9.28
N GLY A 217 19.73 14.24 10.63
CA GLY A 217 20.76 14.96 11.39
C GLY A 217 20.49 16.44 11.67
N GLN A 218 19.31 16.98 11.33
CA GLN A 218 18.97 18.40 11.56
C GLN A 218 18.28 18.70 12.90
N ARG A 219 17.92 17.68 13.70
CA ARG A 219 17.43 17.88 15.07
C ARG A 219 18.57 17.74 16.07
N HIS A 220 18.74 18.76 16.92
CA HIS A 220 19.73 18.73 18.00
C HIS A 220 19.11 18.18 19.29
N SER A 221 19.95 17.54 20.12
CA SER A 221 19.56 17.09 21.46
C SER A 221 18.85 18.20 22.24
N PRO A 222 17.78 17.91 23.00
CA PRO A 222 17.21 18.88 23.90
C PRO A 222 18.29 19.44 24.84
N GLY A 223 18.25 20.75 25.10
CA GLY A 223 19.05 21.35 26.18
C GLY A 223 18.57 20.87 27.56
N ASP A 224 19.40 21.06 28.59
CA ASP A 224 19.16 20.59 29.96
C ASP A 224 17.83 21.07 30.61
N LEU A 225 17.19 22.09 30.02
CA LEU A 225 15.91 22.68 30.47
C LEU A 225 14.68 22.11 29.74
N SER A 226 14.81 20.98 29.04
CA SER A 226 13.71 20.39 28.29
C SER A 226 12.55 19.92 29.18
N ARG A 227 11.33 20.19 28.72
CA ARG A 227 10.11 19.79 29.44
C ARG A 227 9.85 18.30 29.19
N GLY A 228 10.01 17.50 30.23
CA GLY A 228 9.73 16.06 30.21
C GLY A 228 8.43 15.72 30.93
N VAL A 229 7.65 14.81 30.34
CA VAL A 229 6.48 14.20 30.99
C VAL A 229 6.83 12.77 31.35
N ARG A 230 6.51 12.35 32.56
CA ARG A 230 6.77 11.01 33.06
C ARG A 230 5.49 10.21 33.27
N VAL A 231 5.51 8.94 32.87
CA VAL A 231 4.47 7.96 33.18
C VAL A 231 5.10 6.77 33.91
N LYS A 232 4.41 6.31 34.94
CA LYS A 232 4.80 5.13 35.72
C LYS A 232 4.18 3.87 35.12
N ILE A 233 5.01 2.85 34.93
CA ILE A 233 4.60 1.50 34.54
C ILE A 233 4.73 0.62 35.78
N THR A 234 3.64 -0.03 36.20
CA THR A 234 3.65 -0.97 37.32
C THR A 234 3.73 -2.39 36.78
N GLY A 235 4.87 -3.06 36.98
CA GLY A 235 5.09 -4.45 36.56
C GLY A 235 5.28 -5.38 37.75
N LYS A 236 5.44 -6.69 37.47
CA LYS A 236 5.70 -7.72 38.50
C LYS A 236 7.02 -7.51 39.24
N SER A 237 8.01 -6.91 38.57
CA SER A 237 9.34 -6.62 39.10
C SER A 237 9.45 -5.25 39.78
N GLY A 238 8.33 -4.55 40.00
CA GLY A 238 8.29 -3.22 40.62
C GLY A 238 7.88 -2.10 39.66
N LYS A 239 8.21 -0.85 40.04
CA LYS A 239 7.80 0.36 39.32
C LYS A 239 8.90 0.79 38.34
N SER A 240 8.59 0.78 37.05
CA SER A 240 9.40 1.39 36.00
C SER A 240 8.81 2.76 35.63
N TYR A 241 9.61 3.63 35.00
CA TYR A 241 9.18 4.94 34.54
C TYR A 241 9.62 5.17 33.10
N VAL A 242 8.74 5.75 32.30
CA VAL A 242 9.05 6.23 30.96
C VAL A 242 8.87 7.74 30.96
N HIS A 243 9.88 8.44 30.45
CA HIS A 243 9.91 9.88 30.32
C HIS A 243 9.99 10.20 28.83
N LEU A 244 9.14 11.13 28.38
CA LEU A 244 9.18 11.66 27.03
C LEU A 244 9.43 13.16 27.13
N TYR A 245 10.49 13.62 26.48
CA TYR A 245 10.86 15.02 26.41
C TYR A 245 10.48 15.61 25.06
N PHE A 246 10.17 16.90 25.10
CA PHE A 246 9.72 17.65 23.93
C PHE A 246 10.65 18.83 23.67
N ASP A 247 10.80 19.19 22.40
CA ASP A 247 11.46 20.43 21.99
C ASP A 247 10.54 21.66 22.19
N GLU A 248 11.05 22.84 21.84
CA GLU A 248 10.32 24.12 21.93
C GLU A 248 9.05 24.13 21.06
N GLU A 249 9.01 23.33 19.99
CA GLU A 249 7.86 23.16 19.10
C GLU A 249 6.89 22.06 19.58
N LYS A 250 7.05 21.55 20.81
CA LYS A 250 6.28 20.44 21.40
C LYS A 250 6.41 19.11 20.64
N ARG A 251 7.51 18.90 19.92
CA ARG A 251 7.76 17.65 19.19
C ARG A 251 8.55 16.70 20.07
N PRO A 252 8.21 15.40 20.13
CA PRO A 252 8.98 14.42 20.90
C PRO A 252 10.42 14.34 20.41
N ILE A 253 11.37 14.35 21.33
CA ILE A 253 12.80 14.36 20.99
C ILE A 253 13.64 13.37 21.79
N GLU A 254 13.19 12.95 22.97
CA GLU A 254 13.96 12.01 23.79
C GLU A 254 13.07 11.12 24.66
N ILE A 255 13.42 9.83 24.75
CA ILE A 255 12.75 8.80 25.53
C ILE A 255 13.73 8.25 26.58
N PHE A 256 13.43 8.45 27.87
CA PHE A 256 14.15 7.78 28.94
C PHE A 256 13.32 6.69 29.60
N VAL A 257 13.92 5.53 29.79
CA VAL A 257 13.32 4.41 30.50
C VAL A 257 14.12 4.14 31.76
N THR A 258 13.47 4.28 32.91
CA THR A 258 14.01 3.89 34.21
C THR A 258 13.33 2.59 34.63
N PRO A 259 13.90 1.41 34.32
CA PRO A 259 13.32 0.15 34.73
C PRO A 259 13.43 -0.04 36.25
N ALA A 260 12.51 -0.82 36.83
CA ALA A 260 12.56 -1.18 38.24
C ALA A 260 13.89 -1.87 38.62
N ALA A 261 14.34 -1.72 39.86
CA ALA A 261 15.63 -2.23 40.33
C ALA A 261 15.79 -3.75 40.10
N ASP A 262 14.73 -4.52 40.37
CA ASP A 262 14.68 -5.97 40.25
C ASP A 262 14.15 -6.44 38.89
N HIS A 263 14.06 -5.55 37.90
CA HIS A 263 13.65 -5.92 36.56
C HIS A 263 14.74 -6.78 35.89
N ARG A 264 14.35 -7.86 35.22
CA ARG A 264 15.28 -8.87 34.71
C ARG A 264 16.08 -8.40 33.48
N GLU A 265 15.45 -7.62 32.61
CA GLU A 265 16.01 -7.21 31.31
C GLU A 265 16.24 -5.69 31.27
N ARG A 266 16.84 -5.14 32.33
CA ARG A 266 17.03 -3.69 32.50
C ARG A 266 17.82 -3.05 31.35
N GLU A 267 18.83 -3.75 30.87
CA GLU A 267 19.66 -3.29 29.76
C GLU A 267 18.83 -3.11 28.48
N SER A 268 17.98 -4.09 28.16
CA SER A 268 17.07 -4.04 27.01
C SER A 268 16.09 -2.87 27.12
N ALA A 269 15.45 -2.69 28.28
CA ALA A 269 14.51 -1.59 28.52
C ALA A 269 15.18 -0.21 28.33
N ILE A 270 16.41 -0.04 28.84
CA ILE A 270 17.19 1.19 28.67
C ILE A 270 17.61 1.38 27.20
N LEU A 271 17.99 0.30 26.52
CA LEU A 271 18.40 0.32 25.12
C LEU A 271 17.27 0.79 24.20
N PHE A 272 16.02 0.35 24.42
CA PHE A 272 14.87 0.86 23.68
C PHE A 272 14.68 2.38 23.83
N GLY A 273 14.84 2.90 25.05
CA GLY A 273 14.82 4.35 25.29
C GLY A 273 15.94 5.07 24.54
N ARG A 274 17.17 4.55 24.58
CA ARG A 274 18.33 5.16 23.90
C ARG A 274 18.21 5.15 22.38
N LEU A 275 17.82 4.04 21.78
CA LEU A 275 17.64 3.93 20.33
C LEU A 275 16.43 4.74 19.85
N GLY A 276 15.33 4.74 20.61
CA GLY A 276 14.18 5.59 20.32
C GLY A 276 14.53 7.08 20.40
N SER A 277 15.29 7.48 21.42
CA SER A 277 15.83 8.85 21.54
C SER A 277 16.68 9.22 20.34
N LEU A 278 17.61 8.34 19.95
CA LEU A 278 18.45 8.57 18.78
C LEU A 278 17.61 8.76 17.52
N ALA A 279 16.61 7.92 17.28
CA ALA A 279 15.72 8.07 16.12
C ALA A 279 14.98 9.41 16.12
N LEU A 280 14.41 9.82 17.26
CA LEU A 280 13.71 11.10 17.39
C LEU A 280 14.62 12.32 17.22
N GLN A 281 15.86 12.24 17.72
CA GLN A 281 16.89 13.25 17.53
C GLN A 281 17.34 13.33 16.06
N PHE A 282 17.20 12.25 15.29
CA PHE A 282 17.46 12.28 13.85
C PHE A 282 16.22 12.63 13.00
N GLY A 283 15.11 13.01 13.64
CA GLY A 283 13.91 13.50 12.97
C GLY A 283 12.87 12.42 12.63
N ALA A 284 13.03 11.18 13.13
CA ALA A 284 12.03 10.14 12.93
C ALA A 284 10.68 10.54 13.56
N PRO A 285 9.55 10.25 12.89
CA PRO A 285 8.22 10.39 13.50
C PRO A 285 8.08 9.50 14.74
N ILE A 286 7.40 10.01 15.78
CA ILE A 286 7.19 9.24 17.01
C ILE A 286 6.32 8.01 16.75
N GLU A 287 5.41 8.10 15.79
CA GLU A 287 4.52 7.02 15.34
C GLU A 287 5.31 5.84 14.76
N GLU A 288 6.35 6.12 13.99
CA GLU A 288 7.23 5.10 13.42
C GLU A 288 8.09 4.43 14.51
N VAL A 289 8.65 5.22 15.43
CA VAL A 289 9.44 4.71 16.56
C VAL A 289 8.59 3.79 17.45
N VAL A 290 7.38 4.24 17.81
CA VAL A 290 6.43 3.43 18.59
C VAL A 290 5.98 2.20 17.81
N GLY A 291 5.78 2.32 16.50
CA GLY A 291 5.47 1.20 15.60
C GLY A 291 6.52 0.09 15.66
N GLN A 292 7.81 0.43 15.69
CA GLN A 292 8.89 -0.57 15.83
C GLN A 292 8.84 -1.31 17.17
N PHE A 293 8.51 -0.62 18.27
CA PHE A 293 8.36 -1.27 19.58
C PHE A 293 7.21 -2.28 19.58
N ILE A 294 6.10 -1.96 18.91
CA ILE A 294 4.96 -2.87 18.82
C ILE A 294 5.27 -4.04 17.89
N LYS A 295 5.93 -3.83 16.74
CA LYS A 295 6.37 -4.92 15.85
C LYS A 295 7.28 -5.90 16.59
N SER A 296 8.25 -5.39 17.36
CA SER A 296 9.12 -6.22 18.21
C SER A 296 8.33 -7.04 19.25
N HIS A 297 7.27 -6.46 19.83
CA HIS A 297 6.36 -7.19 20.73
C HIS A 297 5.56 -8.27 20.00
N GLU A 298 5.06 -8.00 18.79
CA GLU A 298 4.27 -8.97 18.02
C GLU A 298 5.12 -10.17 17.58
N GLU A 299 6.39 -9.94 17.21
CA GLU A 299 7.29 -11.01 16.74
C GLU A 299 7.76 -11.94 17.87
N ALA A 300 8.05 -11.41 19.05
CA ALA A 300 8.72 -12.18 20.12
C ALA A 300 8.24 -11.86 21.55
N GLY A 301 7.32 -10.92 21.71
CA GLY A 301 6.88 -10.40 23.00
C GLY A 301 5.89 -11.32 23.74
N LYS A 302 5.88 -11.17 25.06
CA LYS A 302 4.87 -11.75 25.97
C LYS A 302 4.06 -10.63 26.60
N LEU A 303 2.91 -10.97 27.20
CA LEU A 303 2.09 -10.02 27.95
C LEU A 303 2.94 -9.30 29.02
N GLY A 304 3.16 -8.00 28.83
CA GLY A 304 4.03 -7.18 29.69
C GLY A 304 5.50 -7.06 29.26
N SER A 305 5.84 -7.34 28.00
CA SER A 305 7.19 -7.06 27.46
C SER A 305 7.52 -5.57 27.48
N ASP A 306 8.79 -5.22 27.64
CA ASP A 306 9.23 -3.83 27.71
C ASP A 306 8.88 -2.98 26.47
N PRO A 307 9.04 -3.45 25.21
CA PRO A 307 8.68 -2.66 24.04
C PRO A 307 7.23 -2.19 24.07
N TYR A 308 6.32 -3.12 24.37
CA TYR A 308 4.90 -2.83 24.49
C TYR A 308 4.59 -1.87 25.63
N ALA A 309 5.20 -2.08 26.81
CA ALA A 309 4.97 -1.24 27.98
C ALA A 309 5.48 0.21 27.75
N ILE A 310 6.61 0.36 27.05
CA ILE A 310 7.17 1.66 26.66
C ILE A 310 6.26 2.34 25.64
N ALA A 311 5.83 1.64 24.60
CA ALA A 311 4.87 2.14 23.61
C ALA A 311 3.58 2.64 24.27
N LYS A 312 3.05 1.86 25.22
CA LYS A 312 1.86 2.21 26.00
C LYS A 312 2.04 3.49 26.82
N ALA A 313 3.19 3.63 27.48
CA ALA A 313 3.51 4.80 28.26
C ALA A 313 3.68 6.05 27.40
N ILE A 314 4.33 5.94 26.24
CA ILE A 314 4.49 7.04 25.27
C ILE A 314 3.11 7.49 24.77
N GLY A 315 2.26 6.56 24.33
CA GLY A 315 0.91 6.89 23.88
C GLY A 315 0.09 7.61 24.97
N THR A 316 0.24 7.17 26.24
CA THR A 316 -0.39 7.83 27.39
C THR A 316 0.10 9.26 27.59
N ILE A 317 1.41 9.51 27.42
CA ILE A 317 1.99 10.84 27.51
C ILE A 317 1.44 11.74 26.42
N LEU A 318 1.45 11.28 25.16
CA LEU A 318 1.00 12.07 24.01
C LEU A 318 -0.48 12.46 24.12
N SER A 319 -1.33 11.54 24.59
CA SER A 319 -2.74 11.85 24.84
C SER A 319 -2.93 12.90 25.93
N LYS A 320 -2.16 12.84 27.03
CA LYS A 320 -2.23 13.86 28.09
C LYS A 320 -1.76 15.24 27.65
N GLU A 321 -0.82 15.28 26.72
CA GLU A 321 -0.29 16.53 26.17
C GLU A 321 -1.17 17.13 25.05
N GLY A 322 -2.30 16.48 24.72
CA GLY A 322 -3.19 16.92 23.65
C GLY A 322 -2.55 16.86 22.26
N LEU A 323 -1.49 16.04 22.11
CA LEU A 323 -0.76 15.87 20.85
C LEU A 323 -1.35 14.74 19.99
N THR A 324 -2.39 14.06 20.49
CA THR A 324 -3.20 13.13 19.73
C THR A 324 -4.51 13.83 19.35
N GLY A 325 -4.89 13.84 18.07
CA GLY A 325 -6.21 14.33 17.65
C GLY A 325 -7.35 13.52 18.26
N GLU A 326 -8.61 13.89 18.00
CA GLU A 326 -9.81 13.18 18.54
C GLU A 326 -9.84 11.68 18.19
N SER A 327 -9.12 11.27 17.14
CA SER A 327 -8.99 9.89 16.68
C SER A 327 -7.84 9.08 17.33
N GLY A 328 -7.06 9.68 18.24
CA GLY A 328 -5.89 9.07 18.86
C GLY A 328 -4.64 9.10 17.98
N MET A 329 -3.52 8.53 18.47
CA MET A 329 -2.29 8.39 17.67
C MET A 329 -2.41 7.14 16.80
N VAL A 330 -2.52 7.30 15.48
CA VAL A 330 -2.51 6.16 14.55
C VAL A 330 -1.10 5.58 14.52
N ILE A 331 -1.00 4.26 14.70
CA ILE A 331 0.27 3.55 14.72
C ILE A 331 0.31 2.67 13.47
N GLU A 332 1.49 2.53 12.85
CA GLU A 332 1.72 1.65 11.70
C GLU A 332 1.77 0.15 12.09
N VAL A 333 0.71 -0.32 12.74
CA VAL A 333 0.49 -1.73 13.09
C VAL A 333 -0.95 -2.09 12.74
N ALA A 334 -1.11 -3.25 12.11
CA ALA A 334 -2.43 -3.73 11.70
C ALA A 334 -3.14 -4.42 12.87
N CYS A 335 -4.45 -4.21 13.00
CA CYS A 335 -5.25 -4.89 14.00
C CYS A 335 -5.16 -6.41 13.79
N PRO A 336 -4.79 -7.20 14.81
CA PRO A 336 -4.58 -8.64 14.64
C PRO A 336 -5.87 -9.39 14.31
N THR A 337 -7.04 -8.81 14.63
CA THR A 337 -8.34 -9.44 14.37
C THR A 337 -8.86 -9.17 12.96
N CYS A 338 -8.73 -7.95 12.46
CA CYS A 338 -9.38 -7.55 11.20
C CYS A 338 -8.43 -6.94 10.15
N GLY A 339 -7.14 -6.79 10.47
CA GLY A 339 -6.15 -6.12 9.63
C GLY A 339 -6.38 -4.62 9.47
N GLY A 340 -7.26 -4.04 10.30
CA GLY A 340 -7.62 -2.62 10.30
C GLY A 340 -6.56 -1.71 10.91
N GLN A 341 -6.76 -0.40 10.83
CA GLN A 341 -5.88 0.56 11.49
C GLN A 341 -6.00 0.43 13.01
N VAL A 342 -4.88 0.64 13.71
CA VAL A 342 -4.83 0.68 15.18
C VAL A 342 -4.40 2.08 15.60
N ALA A 343 -5.11 2.63 16.58
CA ALA A 343 -4.74 3.88 17.20
C ALA A 343 -4.59 3.72 18.72
N PHE A 344 -3.72 4.50 19.30
CA PHE A 344 -3.60 4.62 20.74
C PHE A 344 -4.65 5.59 21.28
N LEU A 345 -5.61 5.07 22.04
CA LEU A 345 -6.75 5.80 22.58
C LEU A 345 -6.96 5.41 24.04
N GLU A 346 -7.01 6.41 24.92
CA GLU A 346 -7.32 6.24 26.36
C GLU A 346 -6.40 5.23 27.07
N GLY A 347 -5.13 5.12 26.66
CA GLY A 347 -4.19 4.19 27.30
C GLY A 347 -4.20 2.78 26.74
N CYS A 348 -4.97 2.49 25.69
CA CYS A 348 -5.01 1.18 25.04
C CYS A 348 -4.83 1.31 23.52
N LEU A 349 -4.28 0.28 22.89
CA LEU A 349 -4.39 0.12 21.45
C LEU A 349 -5.84 -0.24 21.15
N LYS A 350 -6.48 0.51 20.26
CA LYS A 350 -7.85 0.23 19.82
C LYS A 350 -7.87 0.09 18.31
N CYS A 351 -8.61 -0.88 17.84
CA CYS A 351 -8.93 -1.00 16.42
C CYS A 351 -9.78 0.19 16.00
N MET A 352 -9.35 0.92 14.98
CA MET A 352 -10.10 1.99 14.32
C MET A 352 -10.95 1.46 13.16
N GLY A 353 -10.82 0.17 12.87
CA GLY A 353 -11.60 -0.54 11.88
C GLY A 353 -10.80 -0.92 10.64
N SER A 354 -11.35 -1.87 9.91
CA SER A 354 -10.83 -2.36 8.65
C SER A 354 -11.86 -2.19 7.55
N LYS A 355 -11.41 -2.21 6.29
CA LYS A 355 -12.31 -2.25 5.13
C LYS A 355 -13.28 -3.45 5.15
N LYS A 356 -12.99 -4.51 5.91
CA LYS A 356 -13.84 -5.70 6.03
C LYS A 356 -14.99 -5.53 7.04
N THR A 357 -14.83 -4.68 8.04
CA THR A 357 -15.78 -4.56 9.16
C THR A 357 -16.60 -3.27 9.15
N GLY A 358 -16.30 -2.30 8.27
CA GLY A 358 -17.04 -1.03 8.16
C GLY A 358 -16.89 -0.11 9.39
N GLY A 359 -16.06 -0.50 10.36
CA GLY A 359 -15.83 0.18 11.64
C GLY A 359 -14.90 -0.66 12.52
N SER A 360 -14.62 -0.18 13.74
CA SER A 360 -13.83 -0.92 14.74
C SER A 360 -14.36 -2.34 14.92
N CYS A 361 -13.47 -3.34 14.91
CA CYS A 361 -13.86 -4.72 15.23
C CYS A 361 -13.96 -4.97 16.74
N GLY A 362 -13.91 -3.93 17.58
CA GLY A 362 -13.93 -4.02 19.03
C GLY A 362 -12.64 -4.53 19.67
N TRP A 363 -11.62 -4.87 18.86
CA TRP A 363 -10.32 -5.26 19.39
C TRP A 363 -9.68 -4.09 20.11
N SER A 364 -9.28 -4.35 21.35
CA SER A 364 -8.46 -3.43 22.12
C SER A 364 -7.44 -4.22 22.94
N GLN A 365 -6.26 -3.65 23.09
CA GLN A 365 -5.20 -4.19 23.92
C GLN A 365 -4.78 -3.14 24.93
N CYS A 366 -5.15 -3.40 26.18
CA CYS A 366 -4.71 -2.72 27.38
C CYS A 366 -3.78 -3.70 28.13
#